data_AF-A0A2N1SRD2-F1
#
_entry.id   AF-A0A2N1SRD2-F1
#
_cell.length_a   1.000
_cell.length_b   1.000
_cell.length_c   1.000
_cell.angle_alpha   90.00
_cell.angle_beta   90.00
_cell.angle_gamma   90.00
#
_symmetry.space_group_name_H-M   'P 1'
#
loop_
_entity.id
_entity.type
_entity.pdbx_description
1 polymer ?
#
loop_
_entity_poly.entity_id
_entity_poly.type
_entity_poly.pdbx_seq_one_letter_code
_entity_poly.pdbx_strand_id
1 'polypeptide(L)'
;MLSEQWLSGFCSTACSRPSRVCSRSRELEDVLKKVEWDTILFFVGLFIMVGVLQFTGVINKLAALMTDMTKGDLQKTSTALLFGSGILSGILDNIPLVATFIPVVKIIGETTSVDAIQPIWWSLALGSCLGGNGTLVGASANVIMFGFARKNNIPLSFKGYLAYGVPLTLLALVLAYGYVSLRYY
;
A
#
# COMPACT_ATOMS: atom_id res chain seq x y z
N MET A 1 10.07 -58.36 28.59
CA MET A 1 10.90 -58.19 27.37
C MET A 1 10.30 -58.96 26.19
N LEU A 2 8.98 -58.88 25.94
CA LEU A 2 8.31 -59.55 24.79
C LEU A 2 6.99 -58.85 24.33
N SER A 3 6.74 -57.58 24.70
CA SER A 3 5.51 -56.86 24.30
C SER A 3 5.72 -55.68 23.35
N GLU A 4 6.97 -55.29 23.03
CA GLU A 4 7.27 -54.11 22.19
C GLU A 4 7.67 -54.43 20.73
N GLN A 5 7.75 -55.71 20.33
CA GLN A 5 8.09 -56.07 18.94
C GLN A 5 6.89 -56.08 17.97
N TRP A 6 5.65 -56.05 18.47
CA TRP A 6 4.46 -56.11 17.60
C TRP A 6 3.99 -54.76 17.07
N LEU A 7 4.29 -53.65 17.76
CA LEU A 7 3.89 -52.30 17.31
C LEU A 7 4.82 -51.70 16.24
N SER A 8 6.06 -52.20 16.12
CA SER A 8 7.03 -51.71 15.13
C SER A 8 6.89 -52.37 13.75
N GLY A 9 6.27 -53.55 13.67
CA GLY A 9 6.07 -54.30 12.41
C GLY A 9 4.89 -53.83 11.57
N PHE A 10 3.86 -53.22 12.18
CA PHE A 10 2.66 -52.76 11.48
C PHE A 10 2.78 -51.33 10.94
N CYS A 11 3.66 -50.51 11.52
CA CYS A 11 3.87 -49.12 11.07
C CYS A 11 4.86 -49.00 9.90
N SER A 12 5.64 -50.06 9.62
CA SER A 12 6.68 -50.06 8.58
C SER A 12 6.17 -50.51 7.21
N THR A 13 5.05 -51.22 7.11
CA THR A 13 4.51 -51.75 5.84
C THR A 13 3.46 -50.84 5.18
N ALA A 14 2.81 -49.94 5.92
CA ALA A 14 1.85 -48.98 5.36
C ALA A 14 2.52 -47.77 4.65
N CYS A 15 3.84 -47.63 4.73
CA CYS A 15 4.60 -46.53 4.15
C CYS A 15 5.31 -46.89 2.82
N SER A 16 4.78 -47.88 2.09
CA SER A 16 5.41 -48.44 0.88
C SER A 16 4.85 -47.91 -0.45
N ARG A 17 4.34 -46.66 -0.47
CA ARG A 17 4.15 -45.67 -1.58
C ARG A 17 2.81 -44.92 -1.39
N PRO A 18 2.77 -43.57 -1.47
CA PRO A 18 3.65 -42.70 -2.25
C PRO A 18 4.46 -41.72 -1.37
N SER A 19 5.78 -41.78 -1.51
CA SER A 19 6.78 -40.85 -0.96
C SER A 19 6.70 -39.41 -1.51
N ARG A 20 5.61 -39.04 -2.19
CA ARG A 20 5.39 -37.68 -2.74
C ARG A 20 4.43 -36.82 -1.92
N VAL A 21 3.60 -37.41 -1.05
CA VAL A 21 2.55 -36.66 -0.33
C VAL A 21 3.08 -36.11 1.01
N CYS A 22 3.88 -36.88 1.76
CA CYS A 22 4.52 -36.42 3.00
C CYS A 22 5.78 -35.55 2.82
N SER A 23 6.38 -35.50 1.62
CA SER A 23 7.40 -34.49 1.29
C SER A 23 6.73 -33.16 0.96
N ARG A 24 5.65 -33.23 0.17
CA ARG A 24 4.91 -32.07 -0.30
C ARG A 24 4.15 -31.36 0.81
N SER A 25 3.69 -32.04 1.86
CA SER A 25 3.07 -31.39 3.03
C SER A 25 4.06 -30.57 3.85
N ARG A 26 5.29 -31.07 4.06
CA ARG A 26 6.38 -30.32 4.71
C ARG A 26 6.90 -29.19 3.84
N GLU A 27 7.02 -29.39 2.52
CA GLU A 27 7.29 -28.31 1.58
C GLU A 27 6.19 -27.24 1.60
N LEU A 28 4.91 -27.64 1.72
CA LEU A 28 3.79 -26.69 1.84
C LEU A 28 3.90 -25.89 3.14
N GLU A 29 4.17 -26.54 4.28
CA GLU A 29 4.35 -25.86 5.56
C GLU A 29 5.54 -24.90 5.55
N ASP A 30 6.65 -25.27 4.93
CA ASP A 30 7.83 -24.41 4.79
C ASP A 30 7.58 -23.23 3.83
N VAL A 31 6.75 -23.42 2.79
CA VAL A 31 6.31 -22.34 1.91
C VAL A 31 5.31 -21.42 2.62
N LEU A 32 4.35 -21.97 3.37
CA LEU A 32 3.35 -21.19 4.12
C LEU A 32 3.99 -20.39 5.26
N LYS A 33 5.09 -20.86 5.85
CA LYS A 33 5.88 -20.10 6.83
C LYS A 33 6.64 -18.91 6.23
N LYS A 34 6.88 -18.92 4.91
CA LYS A 34 7.52 -17.80 4.20
C LYS A 34 6.52 -16.71 3.79
N VAL A 35 5.22 -16.96 3.95
CA VAL A 35 4.18 -15.98 3.68
C VAL A 35 4.10 -14.98 4.84
N GLU A 36 4.15 -13.69 4.53
CA GLU A 36 3.92 -12.62 5.51
C GLU A 36 2.42 -12.47 5.78
N TRP A 37 1.89 -13.32 6.66
CA TRP A 37 0.47 -13.36 7.03
C TRP A 37 -0.04 -12.01 7.56
N ASP A 38 0.80 -11.27 8.29
CA ASP A 38 0.48 -9.94 8.80
C ASP A 38 0.14 -8.96 7.68
N THR A 39 0.91 -8.98 6.58
CA THR A 39 0.68 -8.10 5.41
C THR A 39 -0.62 -8.46 4.69
N ILE A 40 -0.93 -9.76 4.54
CA ILE A 40 -2.19 -10.20 3.92
C ILE A 40 -3.38 -9.78 4.77
N LEU A 41 -3.34 -10.04 6.08
CA LEU A 41 -4.42 -9.68 7.00
C LEU A 41 -4.62 -8.15 7.07
N PHE A 42 -3.54 -7.37 7.00
CA PHE A 42 -3.59 -5.92 6.89
C PHE A 42 -4.34 -5.48 5.62
N PHE A 43 -4.01 -6.01 4.44
CA PHE A 43 -4.72 -5.65 3.21
C PHE A 43 -6.18 -6.08 3.20
N VAL A 44 -6.50 -7.25 3.75
CA VAL A 44 -7.89 -7.69 3.91
C VAL A 44 -8.65 -6.70 4.80
N GLY A 45 -8.10 -6.35 5.96
CA GLY A 45 -8.70 -5.36 6.87
C GLY A 45 -8.86 -3.99 6.22
N LEU A 46 -7.87 -3.55 5.44
CA LEU A 46 -7.91 -2.30 4.68
C LEU A 46 -9.05 -2.28 3.65
N PHE A 47 -9.18 -3.32 2.82
CA PHE A 47 -10.25 -3.36 1.82
C PHE A 47 -11.64 -3.46 2.46
N ILE A 48 -11.77 -4.17 3.59
CA ILE A 48 -13.00 -4.18 4.38
C ILE A 48 -13.32 -2.76 4.87
N MET A 49 -12.34 -2.05 5.44
CA MET A 49 -12.52 -0.67 5.92
C MET A 49 -12.91 0.29 4.80
N VAL A 50 -12.26 0.22 3.64
CA VAL A 50 -12.63 1.02 2.46
C VAL A 50 -14.07 0.70 2.01
N GLY A 51 -14.46 -0.57 2.02
CA GLY A 51 -15.85 -0.98 1.75
C GLY A 51 -16.85 -0.37 2.73
N VAL A 52 -16.52 -0.32 4.03
CA VAL A 52 -17.36 0.32 5.05
C VAL A 52 -17.44 1.84 4.83
N LEU A 53 -16.34 2.51 4.49
CA LEU A 53 -16.33 3.94 4.16
C LEU A 53 -17.18 4.26 2.93
N GLN A 54 -17.21 3.35 1.96
CA GLN A 54 -18.06 3.46 0.79
C GLN A 54 -19.54 3.28 1.15
N PHE A 55 -19.86 2.25 1.93
CA PHE A 55 -21.23 1.98 2.40
C PHE A 55 -21.81 3.11 3.25
N THR A 56 -20.99 3.70 4.13
CA THR A 56 -21.38 4.83 4.98
C THR A 56 -21.48 6.17 4.23
N GLY A 57 -21.11 6.20 2.94
CA GLY A 57 -21.20 7.39 2.09
C GLY A 57 -20.10 8.44 2.34
N VAL A 58 -19.08 8.12 3.14
CA VAL A 58 -17.94 9.03 3.39
C VAL A 58 -17.17 9.32 2.10
N ILE A 59 -16.98 8.29 1.27
CA ILE A 59 -16.33 8.41 -0.04
C ILE A 59 -17.08 9.39 -0.96
N ASN A 60 -18.41 9.34 -0.97
CA ASN A 60 -19.23 10.26 -1.77
C ASN A 60 -19.10 11.71 -1.27
N LYS A 61 -19.04 11.92 0.05
CA LYS A 61 -18.81 13.25 0.64
C LYS A 61 -17.42 13.79 0.31
N LEU A 62 -16.39 12.95 0.32
CA LEU A 62 -15.04 13.32 -0.10
C LEU A 62 -14.97 13.72 -1.57
N ALA A 63 -15.62 12.95 -2.45
CA ALA A 63 -15.73 13.28 -3.86
C ALA A 63 -16.42 14.63 -4.07
N ALA A 64 -17.58 14.84 -3.43
CA ALA A 64 -18.33 16.10 -3.51
C ALA A 64 -17.50 17.29 -3.00
N LEU A 65 -16.82 17.13 -1.86
CA LEU A 65 -15.95 18.18 -1.30
C LEU A 65 -14.84 18.56 -2.28
N MET A 66 -14.18 17.58 -2.91
CA MET A 66 -13.14 17.88 -3.90
C MET A 66 -13.70 18.57 -5.15
N THR A 67 -14.85 18.13 -5.65
CA THR A 67 -15.51 18.77 -6.80
C THR A 67 -15.94 20.20 -6.48
N ASP A 68 -16.50 20.45 -5.29
CA ASP A 68 -16.94 21.77 -4.85
C ASP A 68 -15.76 22.73 -4.66
N MET A 69 -14.67 22.26 -4.01
CA MET A 69 -13.46 23.06 -3.81
C MET A 69 -12.79 23.46 -5.14
N THR A 70 -12.88 22.60 -6.14
CA THR A 70 -12.25 22.80 -7.46
C THR A 70 -13.19 23.44 -8.47
N LYS A 71 -14.48 23.58 -8.11
CA LYS A 71 -15.56 24.04 -8.99
C LYS A 71 -15.70 23.20 -10.26
N GLY A 72 -15.41 21.90 -10.18
CA GLY A 72 -15.43 20.97 -11.31
C GLY A 72 -14.30 21.15 -12.32
N ASP A 73 -13.29 21.98 -12.01
CA ASP A 73 -12.12 22.15 -12.86
C ASP A 73 -11.17 20.95 -12.69
N LEU A 74 -10.93 20.23 -13.79
CA LEU A 74 -10.10 19.02 -13.80
C LEU A 74 -8.65 19.31 -13.45
N GLN A 75 -8.11 20.47 -13.83
CA GLN A 75 -6.74 20.87 -13.52
C GLN A 75 -6.59 21.18 -12.03
N LYS A 76 -7.57 21.86 -11.44
CA LYS A 76 -7.57 22.09 -9.99
C LYS A 76 -7.76 20.80 -9.22
N THR A 77 -8.59 19.89 -9.71
CA THR A 77 -8.82 18.58 -9.10
C THR A 77 -7.57 17.72 -9.12
N SER A 78 -6.89 17.64 -10.27
CA SER A 78 -5.63 16.91 -10.40
C SER A 78 -4.55 17.50 -9.48
N THR A 79 -4.42 18.83 -9.45
CA THR A 79 -3.49 19.54 -8.55
C THR A 79 -3.79 19.29 -7.07
N ALA A 80 -5.05 19.44 -6.66
CA ALA A 80 -5.48 19.20 -5.28
C ALA A 80 -5.23 17.74 -4.87
N LEU A 81 -5.47 16.79 -5.78
CA LEU A 81 -5.22 15.38 -5.50
C LEU A 81 -3.73 15.06 -5.44
N LEU A 82 -2.90 15.64 -6.30
CA LEU A 82 -1.44 15.47 -6.29
C LEU A 82 -0.84 15.91 -4.95
N PHE A 83 -1.09 17.15 -4.55
CA PHE A 83 -0.53 17.69 -3.30
C PHE A 83 -1.23 17.13 -2.07
N GLY A 84 -2.56 16.96 -2.12
CA GLY A 84 -3.34 16.42 -1.02
C GLY A 84 -2.95 14.98 -0.70
N SER A 85 -2.87 14.10 -1.73
CA SER A 85 -2.38 12.74 -1.54
C SER A 85 -0.90 12.73 -1.13
N GLY A 86 -0.05 13.61 -1.69
CA GLY A 86 1.35 13.72 -1.28
C GLY A 86 1.54 14.07 0.20
N ILE A 87 0.77 15.01 0.72
CA ILE A 87 0.82 15.39 2.14
C ILE A 87 0.28 14.27 3.02
N LEU A 88 -0.88 13.69 2.67
CA LEU A 88 -1.48 12.60 3.43
C LEU A 88 -0.59 11.36 3.47
N SER A 89 0.06 11.03 2.35
CA SER A 89 1.00 9.91 2.27
C SER A 89 2.25 10.13 3.10
N GLY A 90 2.58 11.38 3.45
CA GLY A 90 3.63 11.66 4.43
C GLY A 90 3.33 11.09 5.81
N ILE A 91 2.10 10.66 6.11
CA ILE A 91 1.72 10.06 7.40
C ILE A 91 1.15 8.65 7.20
N LEU A 92 0.42 8.45 6.12
CA LEU A 92 -0.25 7.19 5.77
C LEU A 92 0.55 6.45 4.70
N ASP A 93 0.65 5.13 4.81
CA ASP A 93 1.28 4.33 3.76
C ASP A 93 0.54 4.46 2.42
N ASN A 94 1.29 4.38 1.32
CA ASN A 94 0.76 4.64 -0.01
C ASN A 94 -0.39 3.69 -0.37
N ILE A 95 -0.34 2.44 0.09
CA ILE A 95 -1.32 1.41 -0.26
C ILE A 95 -2.72 1.73 0.31
N PRO A 96 -2.90 1.95 1.63
CA PRO A 96 -4.20 2.33 2.19
C PRO A 96 -4.72 3.66 1.67
N LEU A 97 -3.83 4.61 1.41
CA LEU A 97 -4.21 5.90 0.84
C LEU A 97 -4.84 5.71 -0.55
N VAL A 98 -4.12 5.07 -1.47
CA VAL A 98 -4.61 4.86 -2.84
C VAL A 98 -5.88 4.02 -2.85
N ALA A 99 -5.96 2.96 -2.04
CA ALA A 99 -7.17 2.13 -1.93
C ALA A 99 -8.41 2.96 -1.57
N THR A 100 -8.26 3.96 -0.69
CA THR A 100 -9.35 4.86 -0.28
C THR A 100 -9.74 5.85 -1.38
N PHE A 101 -8.77 6.35 -2.14
CA PHE A 101 -9.02 7.36 -3.19
C PHE A 101 -9.43 6.77 -4.55
N ILE A 102 -9.17 5.50 -4.85
CA ILE A 102 -9.66 4.81 -6.06
C ILE A 102 -11.17 5.01 -6.27
N PRO A 103 -12.06 4.70 -5.30
CA PRO A 103 -13.49 4.89 -5.50
C PRO A 103 -13.87 6.37 -5.64
N VAL A 104 -13.15 7.28 -4.99
CA VAL A 104 -13.35 8.73 -5.12
C VAL A 104 -13.08 9.20 -6.55
N VAL A 105 -11.94 8.82 -7.12
CA VAL A 105 -11.58 9.18 -8.52
C VAL A 105 -12.56 8.54 -9.51
N LYS A 106 -13.03 7.31 -9.26
CA LYS A 106 -14.05 6.68 -10.09
C LYS A 106 -15.36 7.48 -10.13
N ILE A 107 -15.85 7.94 -8.97
CA ILE A 107 -17.07 8.76 -8.88
C ILE A 107 -16.91 10.08 -9.66
N ILE A 108 -15.76 10.74 -9.54
CA ILE A 108 -15.47 11.96 -10.33
C ILE A 108 -15.49 11.63 -11.84
N GLY A 109 -14.95 10.46 -12.21
CA GLY A 109 -14.92 9.96 -13.58
C GLY A 109 -16.25 9.59 -14.19
N GLU A 110 -17.28 9.27 -13.41
CA GLU A 110 -18.62 8.99 -13.93
C GLU A 110 -19.23 10.21 -14.64
N THR A 111 -18.77 11.42 -14.31
CA THR A 111 -19.24 12.68 -14.88
C THR A 111 -18.33 13.25 -15.97
N THR A 112 -17.23 12.56 -16.31
CA THR A 112 -16.15 13.05 -17.18
C THR A 112 -15.78 12.02 -18.26
N SER A 113 -15.25 12.45 -19.41
CA SER A 113 -14.75 11.52 -20.42
C SER A 113 -13.50 10.77 -19.96
N VAL A 114 -13.27 9.56 -20.50
CA VAL A 114 -12.14 8.69 -20.11
C VAL A 114 -10.79 9.37 -20.31
N ASP A 115 -10.62 10.15 -21.37
CA ASP A 115 -9.37 10.86 -21.66
C ASP A 115 -9.14 12.05 -20.71
N ALA A 116 -10.22 12.74 -20.32
CA ALA A 116 -10.13 13.92 -19.48
C ALA A 116 -9.86 13.58 -17.99
N ILE A 117 -10.10 12.35 -17.54
CA ILE A 117 -9.79 11.94 -16.16
C ILE A 117 -8.37 11.37 -15.96
N GLN A 118 -7.65 11.05 -17.04
CA GLN A 118 -6.27 10.53 -16.94
C GLN A 118 -5.34 11.40 -16.05
N PRO A 119 -5.37 12.74 -16.10
CA PRO A 119 -4.49 13.58 -15.26
C PRO A 119 -4.73 13.36 -13.77
N ILE A 120 -5.98 13.07 -13.37
CA ILE A 120 -6.35 12.83 -11.97
C ILE A 120 -5.78 11.49 -11.48
N TRP A 121 -5.83 10.44 -12.32
CA TRP A 121 -5.21 9.15 -12.00
C TRP A 121 -3.70 9.25 -11.83
N TRP A 122 -3.02 9.97 -12.75
CA TRP A 122 -1.58 10.21 -12.64
C TRP A 122 -1.23 11.05 -11.43
N SER A 123 -2.04 12.06 -11.11
CA SER A 123 -1.85 12.90 -9.94
C SER A 123 -1.96 12.12 -8.63
N LEU A 124 -2.95 11.20 -8.53
CA LEU A 124 -3.06 10.32 -7.37
C LEU A 124 -1.83 9.42 -7.25
N ALA A 125 -1.43 8.75 -8.34
CA ALA A 125 -0.32 7.81 -8.33
C ALA A 125 1.02 8.49 -7.98
N LEU A 126 1.31 9.64 -8.60
CA LEU A 126 2.54 10.40 -8.33
C LEU A 126 2.51 10.99 -6.93
N GLY A 127 1.39 11.57 -6.50
CA GLY A 127 1.23 12.18 -5.20
C GLY A 127 1.43 11.17 -4.07
N SER A 128 0.70 10.05 -4.09
CA SER A 128 0.83 9.01 -3.07
C SER A 128 2.24 8.42 -3.04
N CYS A 129 2.83 8.10 -4.20
CA CYS A 129 4.13 7.44 -4.25
C CYS A 129 5.28 8.34 -3.79
N LEU A 130 5.26 9.62 -4.18
CA LEU A 130 6.31 10.57 -3.82
C LEU A 130 6.15 11.07 -2.38
N GLY A 131 4.90 11.28 -1.95
CA GLY A 131 4.54 11.80 -0.63
C GLY A 131 5.08 10.98 0.54
N GLY A 132 4.99 9.65 0.47
CA GLY A 132 5.42 8.74 1.53
C GLY A 132 6.91 8.83 1.89
N ASN A 133 7.74 9.36 0.98
CA ASN A 133 9.17 9.56 1.21
C ASN A 133 9.47 10.80 2.07
N GLY A 134 8.47 11.67 2.29
CA GLY A 134 8.67 12.92 3.02
C GLY A 134 8.92 12.69 4.51
N THR A 135 8.45 11.58 5.07
CA THR A 135 8.65 11.24 6.49
C THR A 135 9.08 9.80 6.67
N LEU A 136 9.63 9.53 7.85
CA LEU A 136 10.09 8.19 8.23
C LEU A 136 8.93 7.19 8.37
N VAL A 137 7.71 7.66 8.64
CA VAL A 137 6.53 6.81 8.92
C VAL A 137 5.64 6.67 7.69
N GLY A 138 5.70 7.61 6.73
CA GLY A 138 4.84 7.65 5.55
C GLY A 138 5.02 6.48 4.59
N ALA A 139 6.11 5.72 4.67
CA ALA A 139 6.29 4.50 3.90
C ALA A 139 6.82 3.37 4.79
N SER A 140 6.24 2.19 4.61
CA SER A 140 6.71 0.95 5.25
C SER A 140 8.21 0.70 5.06
N ALA A 141 8.75 0.98 3.86
CA ALA A 141 10.17 0.86 3.56
C ALA A 141 11.05 1.77 4.44
N ASN A 142 10.59 2.98 4.77
CA ASN A 142 11.33 3.92 5.60
C ASN A 142 11.43 3.43 7.05
N VAL A 143 10.36 2.84 7.57
CA VAL A 143 10.33 2.24 8.91
C VAL A 143 11.26 1.02 8.99
N ILE A 144 11.25 0.16 7.97
CA ILE A 144 12.15 -1.00 7.89
C ILE A 144 13.62 -0.53 7.83
N MET A 145 13.92 0.47 6.99
CA MET A 145 15.26 1.06 6.89
C MET A 145 15.72 1.63 8.24
N PHE A 146 14.85 2.35 8.95
CA PHE A 146 15.16 2.87 10.27
C PHE A 146 15.47 1.76 11.29
N GLY A 147 14.66 0.69 11.28
CA GLY A 147 14.89 -0.49 12.12
C GLY A 147 16.24 -1.16 11.80
N PHE A 148 16.60 -1.24 10.52
CA PHE A 148 17.89 -1.77 10.08
C PHE A 148 19.06 -0.88 10.48
N ALA A 149 18.95 0.44 10.34
CA ALA A 149 19.95 1.41 10.76
C ALA A 149 20.23 1.32 12.27
N ARG A 150 19.16 1.22 13.08
CA ARG A 150 19.24 1.00 14.54
C ARG A 150 19.99 -0.28 14.90
N LYS A 151 19.74 -1.39 14.19
CA LYS A 151 20.43 -2.67 14.42
C LYS A 151 21.94 -2.61 14.12
N ASN A 152 22.35 -1.74 13.19
CA ASN A 152 23.76 -1.56 12.80
C ASN A 152 24.44 -0.38 13.52
N ASN A 153 23.84 0.14 14.60
CA ASN A 153 24.34 1.29 15.36
C ASN A 153 24.55 2.57 14.53
N ILE A 154 23.80 2.74 13.43
CA ILE A 154 23.80 3.96 12.63
C ILE A 154 22.86 4.98 13.30
N PRO A 155 23.36 6.17 13.69
CA PRO A 155 22.57 7.17 14.39
C PRO A 155 21.65 7.91 13.41
N LEU A 156 20.54 7.28 13.00
CA LEU A 156 19.47 7.96 12.29
C LEU A 156 18.48 8.52 13.32
N SER A 157 18.11 9.80 13.18
CA SER A 157 17.05 10.42 13.97
C SER A 157 15.87 10.78 13.08
N PHE A 158 14.66 10.77 13.66
CA PHE A 158 13.44 11.16 12.95
C PHE A 158 13.54 12.59 12.40
N LYS A 159 13.99 13.54 13.22
CA LYS A 159 14.21 14.94 12.80
C LYS A 159 15.25 15.04 11.69
N GLY A 160 16.34 14.27 11.78
CA GLY A 160 17.37 14.22 10.74
C GLY A 160 16.80 13.73 9.41
N TYR A 161 15.99 12.67 9.41
CA TYR A 161 15.32 12.20 8.20
C TYR A 161 14.37 13.26 7.62
N LEU A 162 13.51 13.85 8.45
CA LEU A 162 12.56 14.89 8.02
C LEU A 162 13.23 16.11 7.37
N ALA A 163 14.38 16.53 7.90
CA ALA A 163 15.12 17.68 7.39
C ALA A 163 15.56 17.49 5.92
N TYR A 164 15.77 16.26 5.47
CA TYR A 164 16.09 15.94 4.08
C TYR A 164 14.88 15.45 3.29
N GLY A 165 14.03 14.62 3.92
CA GLY A 165 12.87 14.00 3.28
C GLY A 165 11.84 15.03 2.83
N VAL A 166 11.48 15.98 3.69
CA VAL A 166 10.44 16.97 3.34
C VAL A 166 10.86 17.86 2.16
N PRO A 167 12.05 18.49 2.14
CA PRO A 167 12.47 19.29 0.99
C PRO A 167 12.55 18.49 -0.31
N LEU A 168 13.07 17.25 -0.26
CA LEU A 168 13.18 16.39 -1.44
C LEU A 168 11.81 15.96 -1.97
N THR A 169 10.88 15.58 -1.09
CA THR A 169 9.52 15.23 -1.48
C THR A 169 8.76 16.43 -2.03
N LEU A 170 8.89 17.62 -1.43
CA LEU A 170 8.29 18.84 -1.96
C LEU A 170 8.82 19.16 -3.36
N LEU A 171 10.13 19.07 -3.56
CA LEU A 171 10.74 19.24 -4.89
C LEU A 171 10.18 18.23 -5.89
N ALA A 172 10.11 16.95 -5.52
CA ALA A 172 9.57 15.89 -6.37
C ALA A 172 8.08 16.12 -6.71
N LEU A 173 7.27 16.58 -5.76
CA LEU A 173 5.86 16.91 -5.99
C LEU A 173 5.71 18.11 -6.94
N VAL A 174 6.56 19.13 -6.82
CA VAL A 174 6.57 20.28 -7.74
C VAL A 174 6.98 19.84 -9.15
N LEU A 175 7.98 18.97 -9.28
CA LEU A 175 8.37 18.40 -10.58
C LEU A 175 7.27 17.54 -11.18
N ALA A 176 6.59 16.71 -10.37
CA ALA A 176 5.44 15.92 -10.79
C ALA A 176 4.28 16.81 -11.25
N TYR A 177 4.01 17.92 -10.53
CA TYR A 177 3.02 18.91 -10.92
C TYR A 177 3.36 19.54 -12.28
N GLY A 178 4.62 19.94 -12.48
CA GLY A 178 5.09 20.46 -13.75
C GLY A 178 4.92 19.46 -14.89
N TYR A 179 5.27 18.19 -14.66
CA TYR A 179 5.09 17.11 -15.63
C TYR A 179 3.62 16.89 -16.00
N VAL A 180 2.73 16.74 -15.01
CA VAL A 180 1.29 16.52 -15.26
C VAL A 180 0.70 17.74 -15.96
N SER A 181 1.08 18.94 -15.54
CA SER A 181 0.61 20.18 -16.16
C SER A 181 0.99 20.24 -17.63
N LEU A 182 2.28 20.13 -17.96
CA LEU A 182 2.79 20.23 -19.33
C LEU A 182 2.28 19.12 -20.27
N ARG A 183 2.03 17.92 -19.73
CA ARG A 183 1.65 16.76 -20.55
C ARG A 183 0.17 16.74 -20.91
N TYR A 184 -0.68 17.31 -20.06
CA TYR A 184 -2.13 17.16 -20.15
C TYR A 184 -2.90 18.49 -20.32
N TYR A 185 -2.28 19.62 -20.03
CA TYR A 185 -2.87 20.96 -20.14
C TYR A 185 -1.96 21.88 -20.95
#